data_AF-A0A4Q3B7Q4-F1
#
_entry.id   AF-A0A4Q3B7Q4-F1
#
_cell.length_a   1.000
_cell.length_b   1.000
_cell.length_c   1.000
_cell.angle_alpha   90.00
_cell.angle_beta   90.00
_cell.angle_gamma   90.00
#
_symmetry.space_group_name_H-M   'P 1'
#
loop_
_entity.id
_entity.type
_entity.pdbx_description
1 polymer ?
#
loop_
_entity_poly.entity_id
_entity_poly.type
_entity_poly.pdbx_seq_one_letter_code
_entity_poly.pdbx_strand_id
1 'polypeptide(L)'
;AKQMKRGFLRPPFIQPMFCKNIIIDGITIKNSPFWTINPEFCENIKIHAVTINNPHSPNTDGINPESCKNVHISDCHISVGDDCITIKSGKDAPGRKMAVPAENYTITNCTMLSGHGGVVIGSEMSGDVRKIAISNCVFDGTDRGIRIKTARGRGGVVEEIRVSNIIMKNIGQQAIVLDMQYAKTNPEPVSDRTPKFRNIHFSNITGQVNQAAYLNGLEEMPIENVTFSDINMEAKTGFSITNSNKIEFHNVQVNTEIGSAVSASNVNYLTIDNVKTYTPIAKSAVIDLKNVSDVFVYNSFPVLGTATYLRLSGDKTKSISIGNNNFKNAKNGVVKEKEVSETVNVISGDKGQ
;
A
#
# COMPACT_ATOMS: atom_id res chain seq x y z
N ALA A 1 -14.98 4.23 -19.22
CA ALA A 1 -14.46 4.04 -20.60
C ALA A 1 -15.45 3.20 -21.40
N LYS A 2 -15.56 3.37 -22.73
CA LYS A 2 -16.37 2.48 -23.57
C LYS A 2 -15.78 1.07 -23.52
N GLN A 3 -16.58 0.08 -23.12
CA GLN A 3 -16.16 -1.31 -23.09
C GLN A 3 -15.83 -1.76 -24.53
N MET A 4 -14.69 -2.42 -24.70
CA MET A 4 -14.21 -2.85 -26.01
C MET A 4 -15.19 -3.89 -26.58
N LYS A 5 -15.74 -3.63 -27.77
CA LYS A 5 -16.73 -4.52 -28.43
C LYS A 5 -16.09 -5.59 -29.31
N ARG A 6 -14.87 -5.36 -29.82
CA ARG A 6 -14.10 -6.30 -30.67
C ARG A 6 -12.62 -5.88 -30.69
N GLY A 7 -11.69 -6.83 -30.63
CA GLY A 7 -10.25 -6.58 -30.67
C GLY A 7 -9.44 -7.89 -30.75
N PHE A 8 -8.13 -7.77 -31.02
CA PHE A 8 -7.19 -8.90 -31.00
C PHE A 8 -6.70 -9.13 -29.57
N LEU A 9 -7.42 -9.96 -28.80
CA LEU A 9 -7.12 -10.27 -27.41
C LEU A 9 -6.21 -11.50 -27.33
N ARG A 10 -5.06 -11.37 -26.67
CA ARG A 10 -4.14 -12.49 -26.41
C ARG A 10 -4.73 -13.38 -25.30
N PRO A 11 -4.64 -14.71 -25.41
CA PRO A 11 -5.13 -15.61 -24.36
C PRO A 11 -4.17 -15.64 -23.17
N PRO A 12 -4.66 -15.90 -21.93
CA PRO A 12 -3.80 -16.32 -20.82
C PRO A 12 -3.13 -17.68 -21.10
N PHE A 13 -2.10 -18.04 -20.33
CA PHE A 13 -1.41 -19.33 -20.49
C PHE A 13 -2.21 -20.49 -19.84
N ILE A 14 -2.45 -20.43 -18.53
CA ILE A 14 -3.21 -21.44 -17.76
C ILE A 14 -4.43 -20.74 -17.16
N GLN A 15 -5.63 -21.08 -17.64
CA GLN A 15 -6.88 -20.42 -17.26
C GLN A 15 -7.99 -21.41 -16.92
N PRO A 16 -7.98 -22.03 -15.73
CA PRO A 16 -9.14 -22.76 -15.25
C PRO A 16 -10.25 -21.75 -14.91
N MET A 17 -11.46 -22.04 -15.39
CA MET A 17 -12.63 -21.18 -15.18
C MET A 17 -13.74 -21.98 -14.53
N PHE A 18 -14.36 -21.45 -13.49
CA PHE A 18 -15.48 -22.10 -12.77
C PHE A 18 -15.13 -23.50 -12.23
N CYS A 19 -13.86 -23.72 -11.89
CA CYS A 19 -13.36 -25.00 -11.40
C CYS A 19 -13.25 -25.03 -9.86
N LYS A 20 -13.18 -26.25 -9.29
CA LYS A 20 -12.92 -26.46 -7.86
C LYS A 20 -11.77 -27.44 -7.66
N ASN A 21 -11.08 -27.33 -6.53
CA ASN A 21 -10.01 -28.27 -6.11
C ASN A 21 -8.85 -28.32 -7.12
N ILE A 22 -8.24 -27.16 -7.35
CA ILE A 22 -7.17 -26.98 -8.34
C ILE A 22 -5.82 -27.07 -7.64
N ILE A 23 -4.89 -27.84 -8.21
CA ILE A 23 -3.49 -27.89 -7.78
C ILE A 23 -2.62 -27.58 -8.98
N ILE A 24 -1.75 -26.58 -8.85
CA ILE A 24 -0.66 -26.28 -9.79
C ILE A 24 0.63 -26.32 -8.96
N ASP A 25 1.49 -27.30 -9.24
CA ASP A 25 2.59 -27.64 -8.34
C ASP A 25 3.91 -27.88 -9.09
N GLY A 26 4.99 -27.26 -8.64
CA GLY A 26 6.37 -27.55 -9.06
C GLY A 26 6.74 -27.21 -10.51
N ILE A 27 5.82 -26.66 -11.30
CA ILE A 27 6.06 -26.36 -12.72
C ILE A 27 6.88 -25.08 -12.91
N THR A 28 7.64 -25.04 -14.01
CA THR A 28 8.29 -23.82 -14.51
C THR A 28 7.58 -23.33 -15.77
N ILE A 29 7.21 -22.05 -15.81
CA ILE A 29 6.55 -21.42 -16.96
C ILE A 29 7.43 -20.28 -17.49
N LYS A 30 7.53 -20.17 -18.82
CA LYS A 30 8.27 -19.12 -19.52
C LYS A 30 7.51 -18.61 -20.73
N ASN A 31 7.82 -17.38 -21.16
CA ASN A 31 7.35 -16.80 -22.42
C ASN A 31 5.83 -16.77 -22.57
N SER A 32 5.11 -16.37 -21.51
CA SER A 32 3.66 -16.26 -21.56
C SER A 32 3.17 -15.26 -22.60
N PRO A 33 2.11 -15.57 -23.38
CA PRO A 33 1.53 -14.63 -24.35
C PRO A 33 0.83 -13.44 -23.68
N PHE A 34 0.31 -13.63 -22.47
CA PHE A 34 -0.44 -12.68 -21.65
C PHE A 34 -0.33 -13.08 -20.16
N TRP A 35 -1.37 -12.94 -19.36
CA TRP A 35 -1.40 -13.43 -17.97
C TRP A 35 -1.04 -14.92 -17.88
N THR A 36 -0.21 -15.30 -16.91
CA THR A 36 0.38 -16.66 -16.88
C THR A 36 -0.53 -17.67 -16.22
N ILE A 37 -0.81 -17.56 -14.93
CA ILE A 37 -1.75 -18.44 -14.21
C ILE A 37 -2.94 -17.59 -13.79
N ASN A 38 -4.08 -17.73 -14.47
CA ASN A 38 -5.26 -16.89 -14.26
C ASN A 38 -6.51 -17.76 -13.98
N PRO A 39 -6.64 -18.33 -12.77
CA PRO A 39 -7.91 -18.96 -12.38
C PRO A 39 -9.00 -17.89 -12.25
N GLU A 40 -10.18 -18.17 -12.81
CA GLU A 40 -11.33 -17.26 -12.78
C GLU A 40 -12.56 -17.96 -12.18
N PHE A 41 -13.22 -17.32 -11.20
CA PHE A 41 -14.39 -17.88 -10.52
C PHE A 41 -14.17 -19.29 -9.92
N CYS A 42 -12.96 -19.56 -9.45
CA CYS A 42 -12.56 -20.87 -8.95
C CYS A 42 -12.56 -20.93 -7.42
N GLU A 43 -12.67 -22.15 -6.86
CA GLU A 43 -12.69 -22.39 -5.41
C GLU A 43 -11.68 -23.47 -5.01
N ASN A 44 -11.02 -23.29 -3.86
CA ASN A 44 -10.03 -24.22 -3.32
C ASN A 44 -8.86 -24.46 -4.29
N ILE A 45 -7.95 -23.49 -4.31
CA ILE A 45 -6.82 -23.45 -5.25
C ILE A 45 -5.51 -23.50 -4.47
N LYS A 46 -4.63 -24.44 -4.83
CA LYS A 46 -3.25 -24.48 -4.37
C LYS A 46 -2.30 -24.23 -5.53
N ILE A 47 -1.47 -23.21 -5.42
CA ILE A 47 -0.36 -22.94 -6.34
C ILE A 47 0.92 -22.96 -5.52
N HIS A 48 1.75 -23.99 -5.72
CA HIS A 48 2.89 -24.26 -4.84
C HIS A 48 4.16 -24.54 -5.65
N ALA A 49 5.30 -24.04 -5.17
CA ALA A 49 6.61 -24.29 -5.77
C ALA A 49 6.71 -23.95 -7.28
N VAL A 50 5.89 -23.01 -7.76
CA VAL A 50 5.87 -22.62 -9.17
C VAL A 50 6.97 -21.60 -9.44
N THR A 51 7.69 -21.80 -10.53
CA THR A 51 8.64 -20.82 -11.07
C THR A 51 8.06 -20.16 -12.33
N ILE A 52 7.99 -18.83 -12.37
CA ILE A 52 7.59 -18.08 -13.58
C ILE A 52 8.74 -17.18 -13.99
N ASN A 53 9.18 -17.31 -15.24
CA ASN A 53 10.20 -16.44 -15.84
C ASN A 53 9.73 -15.96 -17.21
N ASN A 54 9.02 -14.83 -17.21
CA ASN A 54 8.56 -14.16 -18.42
C ASN A 54 9.50 -13.01 -18.80
N PRO A 55 9.63 -12.71 -20.10
CA PRO A 55 10.35 -11.51 -20.54
C PRO A 55 9.63 -10.24 -20.05
N HIS A 56 10.35 -9.13 -20.01
CA HIS A 56 9.75 -7.80 -19.78
C HIS A 56 8.86 -7.40 -20.96
N SER A 57 7.62 -7.87 -20.94
CA SER A 57 6.66 -7.80 -22.04
C SER A 57 5.27 -7.43 -21.53
N PRO A 58 4.45 -6.69 -22.30
CA PRO A 58 3.16 -6.20 -21.84
C PRO A 58 2.22 -7.28 -21.33
N ASN A 59 1.71 -7.09 -20.10
CA ASN A 59 0.68 -7.92 -19.46
C ASN A 59 1.09 -9.38 -19.25
N THR A 60 2.35 -9.60 -18.90
CA THR A 60 2.88 -10.93 -18.57
C THR A 60 2.81 -11.23 -17.08
N ASP A 61 1.70 -10.82 -16.42
CA ASP A 61 1.43 -11.07 -15.01
C ASP A 61 1.70 -12.54 -14.64
N GLY A 62 2.22 -12.78 -13.44
CA GLY A 62 2.54 -14.12 -12.97
C GLY A 62 1.29 -14.89 -12.56
N ILE A 63 0.95 -14.86 -11.28
CA ILE A 63 -0.25 -15.53 -10.76
C ILE A 63 -1.34 -14.49 -10.56
N ASN A 64 -2.43 -14.59 -11.32
CA ASN A 64 -3.50 -13.60 -11.38
C ASN A 64 -4.89 -14.20 -11.07
N PRO A 65 -5.22 -14.60 -9.82
CA PRO A 65 -6.53 -15.16 -9.51
C PRO A 65 -7.62 -14.07 -9.52
N GLU A 66 -8.70 -14.33 -10.26
CA GLU A 66 -9.81 -13.41 -10.42
C GLU A 66 -11.11 -13.99 -9.87
N SER A 67 -11.75 -13.28 -8.93
CA SER A 67 -13.03 -13.68 -8.32
C SER A 67 -13.00 -15.10 -7.74
N CYS A 68 -11.87 -15.52 -7.17
CA CYS A 68 -11.70 -16.86 -6.60
C CYS A 68 -11.93 -16.87 -5.08
N LYS A 69 -12.07 -18.07 -4.52
CA LYS A 69 -12.25 -18.30 -3.08
C LYS A 69 -11.33 -19.38 -2.55
N ASN A 70 -10.75 -19.16 -1.37
CA ASN A 70 -9.85 -20.11 -0.70
C ASN A 70 -8.63 -20.43 -1.59
N VAL A 71 -7.74 -19.45 -1.73
CA VAL A 71 -6.55 -19.54 -2.59
C VAL A 71 -5.28 -19.55 -1.73
N HIS A 72 -4.44 -20.56 -1.94
CA HIS A 72 -3.14 -20.68 -1.29
C HIS A 72 -2.03 -20.62 -2.34
N ILE A 73 -1.18 -19.60 -2.26
CA ILE A 73 0.00 -19.44 -3.10
C ILE A 73 1.24 -19.50 -2.21
N SER A 74 2.12 -20.47 -2.43
CA SER A 74 3.27 -20.66 -1.57
C SER A 74 4.53 -21.12 -2.28
N ASP A 75 5.68 -20.72 -1.74
CA ASP A 75 7.00 -21.19 -2.16
C ASP A 75 7.30 -20.94 -3.66
N CYS A 76 6.68 -19.91 -4.24
CA CYS A 76 6.82 -19.57 -5.66
C CYS A 76 7.98 -18.59 -5.92
N HIS A 77 8.58 -18.69 -7.11
CA HIS A 77 9.64 -17.80 -7.57
C HIS A 77 9.23 -17.12 -8.88
N ILE A 78 9.01 -15.81 -8.87
CA ILE A 78 8.31 -15.11 -9.95
C ILE A 78 9.13 -13.92 -10.46
N SER A 79 9.41 -13.93 -11.77
CA SER A 79 10.03 -12.82 -12.51
C SER A 79 9.25 -12.59 -13.81
N VAL A 80 8.72 -11.39 -13.99
CA VAL A 80 7.76 -11.07 -15.05
C VAL A 80 7.93 -9.65 -15.60
N GLY A 81 7.20 -9.34 -16.68
CA GLY A 81 7.10 -8.00 -17.25
C GLY A 81 5.96 -7.13 -16.72
N ASP A 82 5.07 -7.68 -15.90
CA ASP A 82 3.98 -6.92 -15.25
C ASP A 82 3.92 -7.29 -13.75
N ASP A 83 2.76 -7.33 -13.12
CA ASP A 83 2.62 -7.66 -11.69
C ASP A 83 2.92 -9.17 -11.40
N CYS A 84 3.70 -9.47 -10.34
CA CYS A 84 4.11 -10.85 -10.02
C CYS A 84 2.95 -11.73 -9.54
N ILE A 85 2.25 -11.28 -8.49
CA ILE A 85 0.95 -11.82 -8.09
C ILE A 85 -0.07 -10.69 -8.11
N THR A 86 -1.21 -10.91 -8.76
CA THR A 86 -2.28 -9.92 -8.87
C THR A 86 -3.62 -10.51 -8.48
N ILE A 87 -4.33 -9.88 -7.57
CA ILE A 87 -5.66 -10.29 -7.13
C ILE A 87 -6.69 -9.38 -7.79
N LYS A 88 -7.66 -9.99 -8.48
CA LYS A 88 -8.72 -9.28 -9.21
C LYS A 88 -10.10 -9.82 -8.85
N SER A 89 -11.13 -9.05 -9.14
CA SER A 89 -12.55 -9.44 -9.00
C SER A 89 -13.45 -8.71 -9.99
N GLY A 90 -13.03 -8.67 -11.26
CA GLY A 90 -13.79 -8.00 -12.31
C GLY A 90 -13.66 -6.48 -12.34
N LYS A 91 -14.13 -5.89 -13.44
CA LYS A 91 -13.92 -4.47 -13.77
C LYS A 91 -15.24 -3.74 -14.00
N ASP A 92 -15.34 -2.55 -13.43
CA ASP A 92 -16.41 -1.58 -13.64
C ASP A 92 -17.82 -2.22 -13.51
N ALA A 93 -18.77 -1.81 -14.36
CA ALA A 93 -20.14 -2.30 -14.32
C ALA A 93 -20.27 -3.83 -14.45
N PRO A 94 -19.53 -4.52 -15.34
CA PRO A 94 -19.54 -5.99 -15.35
C PRO A 94 -19.12 -6.61 -14.01
N GLY A 95 -18.02 -6.13 -13.40
CA GLY A 95 -17.56 -6.65 -12.11
C GLY A 95 -18.57 -6.40 -10.99
N ARG A 96 -19.12 -5.18 -10.92
CA ARG A 96 -20.19 -4.85 -9.95
C ARG A 96 -21.46 -5.67 -10.16
N LYS A 97 -21.82 -5.97 -11.42
CA LYS A 97 -23.00 -6.78 -11.73
C LYS A 97 -22.82 -8.23 -11.32
N MET A 98 -21.63 -8.79 -11.54
CA MET A 98 -21.31 -10.17 -11.13
C MET A 98 -21.20 -10.29 -9.61
N ALA A 99 -20.63 -9.27 -8.95
CA ALA A 99 -20.52 -9.18 -7.49
C ALA A 99 -19.90 -10.41 -6.82
N VAL A 100 -18.90 -11.02 -7.49
CA VAL A 100 -18.15 -12.15 -6.94
C VAL A 100 -16.82 -11.64 -6.40
N PRO A 101 -16.56 -11.76 -5.09
CA PRO A 101 -15.32 -11.26 -4.49
C PRO A 101 -14.15 -12.19 -4.76
N ALA A 102 -12.94 -11.64 -4.70
CA ALA A 102 -11.75 -12.42 -4.37
C ALA A 102 -11.64 -12.50 -2.85
N GLU A 103 -11.77 -13.70 -2.28
CA GLU A 103 -11.78 -13.85 -0.82
C GLU A 103 -11.02 -15.06 -0.26
N ASN A 104 -10.44 -14.89 0.94
CA ASN A 104 -9.68 -15.90 1.69
C ASN A 104 -8.41 -16.36 0.96
N TYR A 105 -7.46 -15.44 0.77
CA TYR A 105 -6.20 -15.77 0.11
C TYR A 105 -5.05 -15.78 1.12
N THR A 106 -4.16 -16.74 1.00
CA THR A 106 -2.87 -16.76 1.71
C THR A 106 -1.75 -16.81 0.69
N ILE A 107 -0.84 -15.83 0.74
CA ILE A 107 0.35 -15.75 -0.10
C ILE A 107 1.56 -15.79 0.83
N THR A 108 2.38 -16.83 0.75
CA THR A 108 3.47 -17.03 1.71
C THR A 108 4.74 -17.61 1.13
N ASN A 109 5.90 -17.26 1.69
CA ASN A 109 7.20 -17.81 1.30
C ASN A 109 7.56 -17.62 -0.19
N CYS A 110 7.01 -16.59 -0.83
CA CYS A 110 7.28 -16.32 -2.25
C CYS A 110 8.45 -15.35 -2.42
N THR A 111 9.21 -15.53 -3.49
CA THR A 111 10.22 -14.58 -3.95
C THR A 111 9.75 -13.90 -5.23
N MET A 112 9.62 -12.58 -5.20
CA MET A 112 9.26 -11.74 -6.34
C MET A 112 10.49 -10.99 -6.82
N LEU A 113 10.83 -11.15 -8.11
CA LEU A 113 11.96 -10.50 -8.74
C LEU A 113 11.50 -9.32 -9.61
N SER A 114 11.79 -9.32 -10.91
CA SER A 114 11.29 -8.30 -11.83
C SER A 114 9.76 -8.32 -11.90
N GLY A 115 9.14 -7.13 -11.85
CA GLY A 115 7.72 -6.94 -12.09
C GLY A 115 7.23 -5.55 -11.65
N HIS A 116 6.07 -5.12 -12.13
CA HIS A 116 5.43 -3.84 -11.78
C HIS A 116 4.99 -3.77 -10.30
N GLY A 117 4.82 -4.92 -9.65
CA GLY A 117 4.44 -5.08 -8.26
C GLY A 117 4.74 -6.50 -7.76
N GLY A 118 5.18 -6.65 -6.52
CA GLY A 118 5.39 -7.96 -5.88
C GLY A 118 4.07 -8.67 -5.59
N VAL A 119 3.20 -8.03 -4.81
CA VAL A 119 1.80 -8.46 -4.66
C VAL A 119 0.88 -7.28 -4.89
N VAL A 120 -0.08 -7.48 -5.79
CA VAL A 120 -0.93 -6.43 -6.31
C VAL A 120 -2.40 -6.78 -6.12
N ILE A 121 -3.21 -5.80 -5.75
CA ILE A 121 -4.67 -5.90 -5.71
C ILE A 121 -5.24 -4.86 -6.67
N GLY A 122 -6.03 -5.32 -7.65
CA GLY A 122 -6.66 -4.48 -8.67
C GLY A 122 -5.89 -4.40 -10.00
N SER A 123 -6.20 -3.44 -10.89
CA SER A 123 -7.21 -2.38 -10.70
C SER A 123 -8.65 -2.87 -10.85
N GLU A 124 -8.82 -4.08 -11.39
CA GLU A 124 -10.07 -4.79 -11.54
C GLU A 124 -10.48 -5.40 -10.20
N MET A 125 -11.10 -4.61 -9.32
CA MET A 125 -11.53 -5.04 -7.97
C MET A 125 -13.02 -4.77 -7.70
N SER A 126 -13.82 -4.67 -8.77
CA SER A 126 -15.21 -4.19 -8.71
C SER A 126 -16.18 -5.16 -8.02
N GLY A 127 -15.80 -6.43 -7.87
CA GLY A 127 -16.55 -7.46 -7.15
C GLY A 127 -16.16 -7.60 -5.68
N ASP A 128 -15.32 -6.70 -5.17
CA ASP A 128 -14.67 -6.72 -3.84
C ASP A 128 -13.45 -7.64 -3.74
N VAL A 129 -12.54 -7.32 -2.82
CA VAL A 129 -11.38 -8.13 -2.44
C VAL A 129 -11.25 -8.10 -0.92
N ARG A 130 -11.24 -9.26 -0.26
CA ARG A 130 -11.17 -9.32 1.21
C ARG A 130 -10.47 -10.54 1.78
N LYS A 131 -10.05 -10.45 3.04
CA LYS A 131 -9.44 -11.56 3.78
C LYS A 131 -8.18 -12.09 3.09
N ILE A 132 -7.23 -11.20 2.87
CA ILE A 132 -5.97 -11.50 2.20
C ILE A 132 -4.83 -11.42 3.21
N ALA A 133 -4.12 -12.53 3.40
CA ALA A 133 -2.92 -12.60 4.21
C ALA A 133 -1.68 -12.78 3.31
N ILE A 134 -0.71 -11.89 3.45
CA ILE A 134 0.56 -11.91 2.71
C ILE A 134 1.68 -11.95 3.75
N SER A 135 2.51 -12.98 3.74
CA SER A 135 3.53 -13.14 4.78
C SER A 135 4.80 -13.85 4.33
N ASN A 136 5.93 -13.51 4.95
CA ASN A 136 7.21 -14.19 4.72
C ASN A 136 7.69 -14.13 3.25
N CYS A 137 7.48 -13.02 2.56
CA CYS A 137 7.89 -12.86 1.17
C CYS A 137 9.14 -11.98 1.02
N VAL A 138 9.91 -12.23 -0.03
CA VAL A 138 11.06 -11.42 -0.43
C VAL A 138 10.75 -10.75 -1.77
N PHE A 139 10.88 -9.43 -1.83
CA PHE A 139 10.75 -8.64 -3.06
C PHE A 139 12.11 -8.04 -3.41
N ASP A 140 12.72 -8.47 -4.51
CA ASP A 140 14.05 -8.04 -4.93
C ASP A 140 14.05 -7.59 -6.40
N GLY A 141 13.98 -6.28 -6.63
CA GLY A 141 14.00 -5.70 -7.97
C GLY A 141 12.63 -5.42 -8.61
N THR A 142 11.52 -5.61 -7.90
CA THR A 142 10.19 -5.16 -8.35
C THR A 142 10.13 -3.63 -8.39
N ASP A 143 9.32 -3.05 -9.29
CA ASP A 143 9.02 -1.62 -9.27
C ASP A 143 8.34 -1.20 -7.97
N ARG A 144 7.43 -2.03 -7.46
CA ARG A 144 6.69 -1.79 -6.22
C ARG A 144 6.60 -3.05 -5.39
N GLY A 145 6.59 -2.91 -4.07
CA GLY A 145 6.34 -4.05 -3.18
C GLY A 145 4.87 -4.44 -3.17
N ILE A 146 4.12 -3.94 -2.17
CA ILE A 146 2.67 -4.12 -2.09
C ILE A 146 1.98 -2.99 -2.82
N ARG A 147 1.10 -3.31 -3.76
CA ARG A 147 0.39 -2.32 -4.58
C ARG A 147 -1.11 -2.58 -4.62
N ILE A 148 -1.90 -1.68 -4.07
CA ILE A 148 -3.36 -1.73 -4.13
C ILE A 148 -3.81 -0.53 -4.96
N LYS A 149 -4.47 -0.80 -6.09
CA LYS A 149 -4.81 0.21 -7.10
C LYS A 149 -6.28 0.15 -7.46
N THR A 150 -6.94 1.30 -7.51
CA THR A 150 -8.32 1.44 -7.99
C THR A 150 -8.53 2.84 -8.58
N ALA A 151 -9.69 3.07 -9.17
CA ALA A 151 -10.07 4.36 -9.74
C ALA A 151 -11.57 4.60 -9.55
N ARG A 152 -11.98 5.88 -9.54
CA ARG A 152 -13.41 6.25 -9.61
C ARG A 152 -14.09 5.51 -10.76
N GLY A 153 -15.30 5.02 -10.54
CA GLY A 153 -16.01 4.17 -11.49
C GLY A 153 -15.84 2.68 -11.30
N ARG A 154 -14.80 2.21 -10.58
CA ARG A 154 -14.64 0.77 -10.26
C ARG A 154 -15.70 0.29 -9.29
N GLY A 155 -15.98 1.06 -8.24
CA GLY A 155 -16.75 0.59 -7.10
C GLY A 155 -16.02 -0.49 -6.32
N GLY A 156 -16.76 -1.30 -5.58
CA GLY A 156 -16.23 -2.37 -4.75
C GLY A 156 -15.39 -1.89 -3.56
N VAL A 157 -14.93 -2.83 -2.76
CA VAL A 157 -14.05 -2.59 -1.60
C VAL A 157 -12.82 -3.49 -1.61
N VAL A 158 -11.68 -2.96 -1.19
CA VAL A 158 -10.55 -3.76 -0.70
C VAL A 158 -10.48 -3.61 0.82
N GLU A 159 -10.65 -4.72 1.55
CA GLU A 159 -10.63 -4.71 3.01
C GLU A 159 -10.07 -5.97 3.65
N GLU A 160 -9.75 -5.91 4.95
CA GLU A 160 -9.27 -7.08 5.70
C GLU A 160 -7.97 -7.65 5.10
N ILE A 161 -6.99 -6.77 4.88
CA ILE A 161 -5.69 -7.11 4.31
C ILE A 161 -4.63 -7.10 5.40
N ARG A 162 -3.86 -8.18 5.51
CA ARG A 162 -2.72 -8.30 6.43
C ARG A 162 -1.45 -8.59 5.65
N VAL A 163 -0.48 -7.71 5.79
CA VAL A 163 0.87 -7.87 5.24
C VAL A 163 1.86 -7.92 6.38
N SER A 164 2.67 -8.97 6.45
CA SER A 164 3.62 -9.14 7.55
C SER A 164 4.92 -9.82 7.15
N ASN A 165 6.01 -9.51 7.84
CA ASN A 165 7.31 -10.18 7.64
C ASN A 165 7.77 -10.15 6.16
N ILE A 166 8.00 -8.96 5.64
CA ILE A 166 8.40 -8.75 4.24
C ILE A 166 9.80 -8.14 4.19
N ILE A 167 10.66 -8.71 3.35
CA ILE A 167 11.98 -8.16 3.03
C ILE A 167 11.91 -7.56 1.63
N MET A 168 12.28 -6.29 1.51
CA MET A 168 12.30 -5.58 0.24
C MET A 168 13.71 -5.08 -0.08
N LYS A 169 14.15 -5.27 -1.32
CA LYS A 169 15.43 -4.76 -1.82
C LYS A 169 15.27 -4.27 -3.24
N ASN A 170 16.04 -3.24 -3.59
CA ASN A 170 16.09 -2.70 -4.94
C ASN A 170 14.70 -2.32 -5.50
N ILE A 171 13.80 -1.80 -4.65
CA ILE A 171 12.45 -1.43 -5.10
C ILE A 171 12.53 -0.14 -5.92
N GLY A 172 12.19 -0.23 -7.21
CA GLY A 172 12.40 0.86 -8.16
C GLY A 172 11.55 2.11 -7.90
N GLN A 173 10.39 1.94 -7.28
CA GLN A 173 9.43 3.00 -6.96
C GLN A 173 8.99 2.90 -5.50
N GLN A 174 7.78 2.43 -5.19
CA GLN A 174 7.24 2.47 -3.82
C GLN A 174 7.27 1.09 -3.14
N ALA A 175 7.69 1.03 -1.88
CA ALA A 175 7.55 -0.19 -1.07
C ALA A 175 6.08 -0.58 -0.90
N ILE A 176 5.25 0.40 -0.54
CA ILE A 176 3.80 0.24 -0.30
C ILE A 176 3.03 1.32 -1.05
N VAL A 177 1.99 0.92 -1.79
CA VAL A 177 1.11 1.84 -2.52
C VAL A 177 -0.35 1.51 -2.28
N LEU A 178 -1.12 2.50 -1.85
CA LEU A 178 -2.58 2.50 -1.88
C LEU A 178 -3.04 3.67 -2.74
N ASP A 179 -3.36 3.42 -4.00
CA ASP A 179 -3.71 4.48 -4.96
C ASP A 179 -5.14 4.31 -5.48
N MET A 180 -6.04 5.19 -5.01
CA MET A 180 -7.42 5.25 -5.48
C MET A 180 -7.58 6.15 -6.71
N GLN A 181 -6.50 6.82 -7.15
CA GLN A 181 -6.48 7.67 -8.34
C GLN A 181 -5.63 7.08 -9.47
N TYR A 182 -5.61 5.75 -9.58
CA TYR A 182 -4.83 5.02 -10.60
C TYR A 182 -5.11 5.50 -12.03
N ALA A 183 -6.33 5.95 -12.29
CA ALA A 183 -6.68 6.69 -13.49
C ALA A 183 -7.12 8.11 -13.12
N LYS A 184 -6.67 9.09 -13.90
CA LYS A 184 -7.11 10.49 -13.75
C LYS A 184 -8.58 10.60 -14.11
N THR A 185 -9.40 10.88 -13.10
CA THR A 185 -10.85 11.03 -13.20
C THR A 185 -11.31 12.16 -12.29
N ASN A 186 -12.32 12.91 -12.70
CA ASN A 186 -12.90 13.98 -11.88
C ASN A 186 -13.66 13.40 -10.68
N PRO A 187 -13.75 14.14 -9.56
CA PRO A 187 -14.64 13.80 -8.45
C PRO A 187 -16.08 13.56 -8.91
N GLU A 188 -16.75 12.57 -8.31
CA GLU A 188 -18.16 12.27 -8.53
C GLU A 188 -18.87 12.04 -7.18
N PRO A 189 -20.20 12.25 -7.07
CA PRO A 189 -20.92 11.93 -5.86
C PRO A 189 -20.74 10.47 -5.46
N VAL A 190 -20.64 10.22 -4.14
CA VAL A 190 -20.49 8.87 -3.60
C VAL A 190 -21.64 7.98 -4.08
N SER A 191 -21.30 6.84 -4.66
CA SER A 191 -22.25 5.86 -5.20
C SER A 191 -21.67 4.45 -5.16
N ASP A 192 -22.36 3.46 -5.73
CA ASP A 192 -21.84 2.09 -5.95
C ASP A 192 -20.56 2.07 -6.81
N ARG A 193 -20.30 3.15 -7.54
CA ARG A 193 -19.11 3.34 -8.40
C ARG A 193 -17.88 3.86 -7.65
N THR A 194 -18.05 4.31 -6.41
CA THR A 194 -16.96 4.85 -5.59
C THR A 194 -16.23 3.69 -4.89
N PRO A 195 -14.96 3.42 -5.24
CA PRO A 195 -14.22 2.34 -4.58
C PRO A 195 -13.86 2.72 -3.14
N LYS A 196 -13.56 1.72 -2.32
CA LYS A 196 -13.17 1.91 -0.91
C LYS A 196 -11.93 1.09 -0.57
N PHE A 197 -10.99 1.67 0.16
CA PHE A 197 -9.89 0.96 0.81
C PHE A 197 -10.03 1.14 2.32
N ARG A 198 -10.12 0.04 3.07
CA ARG A 198 -10.19 0.10 4.53
C ARG A 198 -9.63 -1.12 5.24
N ASN A 199 -9.21 -1.00 6.50
CA ASN A 199 -8.80 -2.13 7.33
C ASN A 199 -7.63 -2.93 6.70
N ILE A 200 -6.51 -2.22 6.49
CA ILE A 200 -5.30 -2.71 5.81
C ILE A 200 -4.12 -2.51 6.76
N HIS A 201 -3.42 -3.57 7.13
CA HIS A 201 -2.37 -3.48 8.15
C HIS A 201 -1.05 -4.09 7.67
N PHE A 202 0.03 -3.35 7.88
CA PHE A 202 1.40 -3.69 7.52
C PHE A 202 2.24 -3.83 8.78
N SER A 203 2.96 -4.94 8.92
CA SER A 203 3.82 -5.18 10.08
C SER A 203 5.16 -5.85 9.72
N ASN A 204 6.22 -5.57 10.47
CA ASN A 204 7.51 -6.26 10.32
C ASN A 204 8.04 -6.19 8.87
N ILE A 205 8.28 -4.99 8.35
CA ILE A 205 8.77 -4.80 6.98
C ILE A 205 10.11 -4.08 7.02
N THR A 206 11.11 -4.68 6.36
CA THR A 206 12.42 -4.05 6.16
C THR A 206 12.69 -3.81 4.68
N GLY A 207 13.21 -2.63 4.31
CA GLY A 207 13.35 -2.27 2.91
C GLY A 207 14.50 -1.32 2.56
N GLN A 208 15.17 -1.57 1.43
CA GLN A 208 15.89 -0.53 0.66
C GLN A 208 15.06 -0.17 -0.58
N VAL A 209 14.51 1.03 -0.62
CA VAL A 209 13.44 1.41 -1.55
C VAL A 209 13.61 2.82 -2.08
N ASN A 210 12.95 3.16 -3.19
CA ASN A 210 12.93 4.55 -3.65
C ASN A 210 11.95 5.40 -2.80
N GLN A 211 10.72 4.93 -2.55
CA GLN A 211 9.77 5.61 -1.67
C GLN A 211 9.17 4.65 -0.65
N ALA A 212 9.14 5.04 0.63
CA ALA A 212 8.65 4.18 1.72
C ALA A 212 7.16 3.80 1.54
N ALA A 213 6.28 4.80 1.39
CA ALA A 213 4.90 4.52 1.04
C ALA A 213 4.21 5.69 0.33
N TYR A 214 3.19 5.37 -0.46
CA TYR A 214 2.31 6.34 -1.12
C TYR A 214 0.84 5.95 -0.91
N LEU A 215 0.10 6.78 -0.16
CA LEU A 215 -1.33 6.62 0.09
C LEU A 215 -2.05 7.82 -0.52
N ASN A 216 -2.93 7.54 -1.48
CA ASN A 216 -3.61 8.54 -2.27
C ASN A 216 -5.10 8.20 -2.34
N GLY A 217 -5.83 8.64 -1.33
CA GLY A 217 -7.28 8.46 -1.23
C GLY A 217 -8.07 9.48 -2.05
N LEU A 218 -9.38 9.25 -2.12
CA LEU A 218 -10.31 10.18 -2.75
C LEU A 218 -10.78 11.22 -1.72
N GLU A 219 -11.03 12.45 -2.16
CA GLU A 219 -11.57 13.50 -1.30
C GLU A 219 -12.94 13.11 -0.72
N GLU A 220 -13.79 12.48 -1.53
CA GLU A 220 -15.12 12.01 -1.16
C GLU A 220 -15.14 10.62 -0.49
N MET A 221 -14.02 9.90 -0.53
CA MET A 221 -13.87 8.56 0.06
C MET A 221 -12.41 8.32 0.47
N PRO A 222 -11.98 8.91 1.61
CA PRO A 222 -10.62 8.74 2.11
C PRO A 222 -10.27 7.27 2.35
N ILE A 223 -8.97 6.94 2.22
CA ILE A 223 -8.45 5.63 2.69
C ILE A 223 -8.65 5.57 4.21
N GLU A 224 -9.20 4.48 4.73
CA GLU A 224 -9.57 4.40 6.16
C GLU A 224 -8.90 3.25 6.91
N ASN A 225 -8.50 3.46 8.16
CA ASN A 225 -8.05 2.39 9.07
C ASN A 225 -6.87 1.59 8.49
N VAL A 226 -5.71 2.26 8.45
CA VAL A 226 -4.44 1.68 7.99
C VAL A 226 -3.38 1.80 9.08
N THR A 227 -2.70 0.69 9.37
CA THR A 227 -1.64 0.65 10.38
C THR A 227 -0.31 0.24 9.77
N PHE A 228 0.76 0.91 10.21
CA PHE A 228 2.15 0.55 9.97
C PHE A 228 2.84 0.26 11.30
N SER A 229 3.24 -0.99 11.51
CA SER A 229 3.91 -1.42 12.74
C SER A 229 5.27 -2.04 12.43
N ASP A 230 6.30 -1.71 13.21
CA ASP A 230 7.63 -2.33 13.08
C ASP A 230 8.17 -2.26 11.64
N ILE A 231 8.31 -1.03 11.15
CA ILE A 231 8.81 -0.74 9.79
C ILE A 231 10.23 -0.18 9.90
N ASN A 232 11.15 -0.69 9.08
CA ASN A 232 12.51 -0.19 8.97
C ASN A 232 12.90 -0.01 7.51
N MET A 233 13.09 1.23 7.05
CA MET A 233 13.40 1.50 5.65
C MET A 233 14.53 2.50 5.45
N GLU A 234 15.41 2.16 4.51
CA GLU A 234 16.29 3.11 3.82
C GLU A 234 15.58 3.52 2.52
N ALA A 235 15.20 4.80 2.42
CA ALA A 235 14.38 5.29 1.32
C ALA A 235 14.94 6.58 0.71
N LYS A 236 14.73 6.80 -0.59
CA LYS A 236 15.01 8.12 -1.17
C LYS A 236 14.01 9.15 -0.64
N THR A 237 12.72 8.80 -0.57
CA THR A 237 11.66 9.62 0.04
C THR A 237 10.79 8.81 1.00
N GLY A 238 10.21 9.48 2.00
CA GLY A 238 9.42 8.84 3.06
C GLY A 238 7.98 8.51 2.67
N PHE A 239 7.13 8.43 3.69
CA PHE A 239 5.69 8.25 3.54
C PHE A 239 5.05 9.53 2.98
N SER A 240 4.20 9.39 1.96
CA SER A 240 3.34 10.45 1.44
C SER A 240 1.88 10.00 1.56
N ILE A 241 1.11 10.66 2.41
CA ILE A 241 -0.26 10.28 2.73
C ILE A 241 -1.21 11.45 2.42
N THR A 242 -2.22 11.20 1.60
CA THR A 242 -3.20 12.21 1.22
C THR A 242 -4.62 11.63 1.27
N ASN A 243 -5.56 12.44 1.76
CA ASN A 243 -6.99 12.12 1.83
C ASN A 243 -7.21 10.76 2.53
N SER A 244 -6.89 10.71 3.82
CA SER A 244 -6.91 9.48 4.60
C SER A 244 -7.51 9.70 5.98
N ASN A 245 -7.97 8.64 6.63
CA ASN A 245 -8.64 8.67 7.92
C ASN A 245 -8.19 7.48 8.78
N LYS A 246 -7.96 7.68 10.09
CA LYS A 246 -7.54 6.61 11.01
C LYS A 246 -6.26 5.92 10.53
N ILE A 247 -5.18 6.70 10.46
CA ILE A 247 -3.86 6.19 10.08
C ILE A 247 -2.99 6.09 11.32
N GLU A 248 -2.34 4.95 11.52
CA GLU A 248 -1.57 4.69 12.72
C GLU A 248 -0.17 4.20 12.38
N PHE A 249 0.82 4.78 13.06
CA PHE A 249 2.22 4.36 13.02
C PHE A 249 2.64 3.89 14.40
N HIS A 250 3.27 2.71 14.47
CA HIS A 250 3.85 2.15 15.70
C HIS A 250 5.25 1.63 15.43
N ASN A 251 6.26 2.26 16.05
CA ASN A 251 7.66 1.85 15.90
C ASN A 251 8.11 1.81 14.43
N VAL A 252 8.20 2.99 13.82
CA VAL A 252 8.53 3.14 12.40
C VAL A 252 9.82 3.94 12.26
N GLN A 253 10.85 3.31 11.71
CA GLN A 253 12.10 3.94 11.33
C GLN A 253 12.16 4.12 9.82
N VAL A 254 12.33 5.35 9.35
CA VAL A 254 12.61 5.64 7.94
C VAL A 254 13.75 6.64 7.83
N ASN A 255 14.81 6.22 7.16
CA ASN A 255 15.90 7.09 6.76
C ASN A 255 15.62 7.58 5.35
N THR A 256 15.61 8.90 5.17
CA THR A 256 15.33 9.54 3.87
C THR A 256 16.56 10.23 3.32
N GLU A 257 16.74 10.18 2.00
CA GLU A 257 17.69 11.06 1.30
C GLU A 257 17.10 12.45 1.07
N ILE A 258 15.77 12.54 0.85
CA ILE A 258 15.05 13.76 0.49
C ILE A 258 13.73 13.82 1.27
N GLY A 259 13.50 14.96 1.93
CA GLY A 259 12.21 15.27 2.56
C GLY A 259 11.97 14.53 3.88
N SER A 260 10.74 14.61 4.36
CA SER A 260 10.32 14.07 5.65
C SER A 260 10.23 12.54 5.62
N ALA A 261 10.42 11.90 6.78
CA ALA A 261 10.13 10.48 6.97
C ALA A 261 8.62 10.22 6.82
N VAL A 262 7.78 11.15 7.31
CA VAL A 262 6.33 11.14 7.12
C VAL A 262 5.85 12.51 6.68
N SER A 263 5.15 12.55 5.55
CA SER A 263 4.37 13.71 5.10
C SER A 263 2.91 13.32 4.94
N ALA A 264 2.00 14.06 5.58
CA ALA A 264 0.57 13.79 5.53
C ALA A 264 -0.25 15.06 5.28
N SER A 265 -1.23 14.97 4.38
CA SER A 265 -2.10 16.09 4.00
C SER A 265 -3.57 15.69 3.94
N ASN A 266 -4.47 16.48 4.54
CA ASN A 266 -5.90 16.16 4.61
C ASN A 266 -6.13 14.79 5.27
N VAL A 267 -5.56 14.60 6.46
CA VAL A 267 -5.66 13.36 7.23
C VAL A 267 -6.35 13.62 8.57
N ASN A 268 -7.33 12.79 8.89
CA ASN A 268 -8.05 12.86 10.16
C ASN A 268 -7.79 11.60 11.00
N TYR A 269 -7.79 11.73 12.33
CA TYR A 269 -7.44 10.64 13.27
C TYR A 269 -6.08 10.02 12.93
N LEU A 270 -5.00 10.73 13.23
CA LEU A 270 -3.63 10.29 12.95
C LEU A 270 -2.88 10.00 14.24
N THR A 271 -2.51 8.75 14.44
CA THR A 271 -1.71 8.30 15.59
C THR A 271 -0.26 8.08 15.15
N ILE A 272 0.68 8.75 15.80
CA ILE A 272 2.12 8.58 15.55
C ILE A 272 2.80 8.18 16.85
N ASP A 273 3.13 6.90 16.96
CA ASP A 273 3.85 6.30 18.08
C ASP A 273 5.27 5.91 17.63
N ASN A 274 6.27 6.62 18.15
CA ASN A 274 7.69 6.29 17.94
C ASN A 274 8.08 6.17 16.44
N VAL A 275 7.77 7.23 15.67
CA VAL A 275 8.37 7.45 14.34
C VAL A 275 9.75 8.07 14.51
N LYS A 276 10.75 7.59 13.76
CA LYS A 276 12.12 8.12 13.84
C LYS A 276 12.89 8.01 12.54
N THR A 277 13.94 8.80 12.47
CA THR A 277 15.01 8.70 11.48
C THR A 277 16.35 8.80 12.19
N TYR A 278 17.35 8.06 11.72
CA TYR A 278 18.74 8.15 12.17
C TYR A 278 19.59 9.06 11.28
N THR A 279 19.03 9.53 10.16
CA THR A 279 19.71 10.40 9.19
C THR A 279 18.90 11.69 8.97
N PRO A 280 18.72 12.54 10.00
CA PRO A 280 17.90 13.75 9.88
C PRO A 280 18.46 14.72 8.83
N ILE A 281 17.58 15.31 8.02
CA ILE A 281 17.94 16.28 6.99
C ILE A 281 17.75 17.70 7.53
N ALA A 282 18.80 18.53 7.48
CA ALA A 282 18.84 19.84 8.14
C ALA A 282 17.71 20.83 7.74
N LYS A 283 17.10 20.68 6.55
CA LYS A 283 16.04 21.55 6.04
C LYS A 283 14.65 20.90 6.00
N SER A 284 14.52 19.69 6.52
CA SER A 284 13.26 18.94 6.50
C SER A 284 12.82 18.62 7.92
N ALA A 285 11.51 18.69 8.17
CA ALA A 285 10.97 18.12 9.39
C ALA A 285 11.00 16.58 9.29
N VAL A 286 11.11 15.87 10.41
CA VAL A 286 10.97 14.40 10.40
C VAL A 286 9.52 14.02 10.04
N ILE A 287 8.56 14.72 10.64
CA ILE A 287 7.13 14.58 10.40
C ILE A 287 6.59 15.94 9.93
N ASP A 288 5.91 15.95 8.79
CA ASP A 288 5.32 17.14 8.19
C ASP A 288 3.83 16.94 7.92
N LEU A 289 3.00 17.69 8.65
CA LEU A 289 1.55 17.53 8.60
C LEU A 289 0.87 18.81 8.13
N LYS A 290 -0.07 18.66 7.19
CA LYS A 290 -0.84 19.75 6.60
C LYS A 290 -2.33 19.47 6.59
N ASN A 291 -3.15 20.42 7.06
CA ASN A 291 -4.60 20.26 7.11
C ASN A 291 -5.03 18.93 7.79
N VAL A 292 -4.45 18.65 8.96
CA VAL A 292 -4.72 17.42 9.72
C VAL A 292 -5.59 17.67 10.94
N SER A 293 -6.39 16.70 11.35
CA SER A 293 -7.19 16.81 12.58
C SER A 293 -7.12 15.55 13.43
N ASP A 294 -7.33 15.72 14.73
CA ASP A 294 -7.33 14.63 15.72
C ASP A 294 -6.02 13.83 15.68
N VAL A 295 -4.91 14.55 15.85
CA VAL A 295 -3.55 13.98 15.78
C VAL A 295 -3.02 13.73 17.19
N PHE A 296 -2.47 12.54 17.41
CA PHE A 296 -1.73 12.22 18.63
C PHE A 296 -0.31 11.75 18.31
N VAL A 297 0.70 12.52 18.73
CA VAL A 297 2.12 12.20 18.55
C VAL A 297 2.76 11.88 19.90
N TYR A 298 3.28 10.67 20.06
CA TYR A 298 3.86 10.24 21.32
C TYR A 298 5.04 9.29 21.18
N ASN A 299 5.75 9.08 22.30
CA ASN A 299 6.94 8.24 22.40
C ASN A 299 8.01 8.57 21.36
N SER A 300 8.18 9.86 21.04
CA SER A 300 9.14 10.30 20.04
C SER A 300 10.46 10.75 20.67
N PHE A 301 11.58 10.25 20.13
CA PHE A 301 12.93 10.47 20.64
C PHE A 301 13.88 10.78 19.46
N PRO A 302 13.80 11.99 18.86
CA PRO A 302 14.69 12.37 17.76
C PRO A 302 16.17 12.24 18.13
N VAL A 303 16.99 11.96 17.12
CA VAL A 303 18.45 11.89 17.26
C VAL A 303 19.09 13.26 17.13
N LEU A 304 20.33 13.37 17.61
CA LEU A 304 21.14 14.59 17.51
C LEU A 304 21.26 15.04 16.05
N GLY A 305 21.09 16.34 15.81
CA GLY A 305 21.11 16.93 14.47
C GLY A 305 19.72 17.08 13.83
N THR A 306 18.66 16.63 14.49
CA THR A 306 17.29 16.88 14.04
C THR A 306 16.98 18.38 14.05
N ALA A 307 16.66 18.98 12.91
CA ALA A 307 16.36 20.41 12.83
C ALA A 307 14.94 20.72 13.35
N THR A 308 13.94 20.04 12.79
CA THR A 308 12.55 20.11 13.25
C THR A 308 12.03 18.70 13.34
N TYR A 309 11.44 18.31 14.48
CA TYR A 309 10.82 17.00 14.56
C TYR A 309 9.43 16.99 13.92
N LEU A 310 8.52 17.83 14.43
CA LEU A 310 7.14 17.95 13.92
C LEU A 310 6.89 19.33 13.31
N ARG A 311 6.47 19.39 12.05
CA ARG A 311 5.95 20.60 11.40
C ARG A 311 4.44 20.48 11.18
N LEU A 312 3.72 21.57 11.50
CA LEU A 312 2.28 21.70 11.33
C LEU A 312 1.99 22.92 10.45
N SER A 313 1.18 22.73 9.40
CA SER A 313 0.79 23.77 8.45
C SER A 313 -0.68 23.65 8.02
N GLY A 314 -1.21 24.69 7.37
CA GLY A 314 -2.59 24.68 6.84
C GLY A 314 -3.66 25.11 7.85
N ASP A 315 -4.62 25.90 7.36
CA ASP A 315 -5.70 26.54 8.13
C ASP A 315 -6.73 25.55 8.72
N LYS A 316 -6.75 24.32 8.20
CA LYS A 316 -7.61 23.24 8.70
C LYS A 316 -6.93 22.37 9.76
N THR A 317 -5.68 22.66 10.13
CA THR A 317 -4.96 21.88 11.14
C THR A 317 -5.45 22.19 12.54
N LYS A 318 -5.94 21.17 13.26
CA LYS A 318 -6.60 21.34 14.57
C LYS A 318 -6.52 20.09 15.45
N SER A 319 -6.81 20.25 16.74
CA SER A 319 -6.92 19.13 17.70
C SER A 319 -5.65 18.27 17.73
N ILE A 320 -4.51 18.93 17.91
CA ILE A 320 -3.18 18.29 17.95
C ILE A 320 -2.77 18.08 19.40
N SER A 321 -2.52 16.82 19.75
CA SER A 321 -2.02 16.43 21.06
C SER A 321 -0.64 15.77 20.94
N ILE A 322 0.24 16.09 21.89
CA ILE A 322 1.55 15.44 22.01
C ILE A 322 1.76 14.92 23.43
N GLY A 323 2.41 13.76 23.58
CA GLY A 323 2.64 13.15 24.90
C GLY A 323 3.90 12.29 24.95
N ASN A 324 4.56 12.22 26.11
CA ASN A 324 5.74 11.38 26.36
C ASN A 324 6.84 11.48 25.28
N ASN A 325 7.12 12.69 24.79
CA ASN A 325 8.18 12.93 23.81
C ASN A 325 9.42 13.51 24.50
N ASN A 326 10.60 13.18 23.97
CA ASN A 326 11.89 13.72 24.40
C ASN A 326 12.56 14.45 23.23
N PHE A 327 12.37 15.77 23.15
CA PHE A 327 12.82 16.57 22.01
C PHE A 327 14.19 17.23 22.23
N LYS A 328 14.92 16.90 23.30
CA LYS A 328 16.21 17.52 23.66
C LYS A 328 17.27 17.56 22.53
N ASN A 329 17.17 16.63 21.59
CA ASN A 329 18.10 16.46 20.47
C ASN A 329 17.61 17.11 19.17
N ALA A 330 16.36 17.60 19.14
CA ALA A 330 15.83 18.39 18.06
C ALA A 330 16.07 19.88 18.36
N LYS A 331 16.45 20.65 17.35
CA LYS A 331 16.56 22.12 17.48
C LYS A 331 15.19 22.75 17.73
N ASN A 332 14.16 22.23 17.08
CA ASN A 332 12.76 22.57 17.35
C ASN A 332 11.98 21.27 17.48
N GLY A 333 11.33 21.04 18.63
CA GLY A 333 10.44 19.89 18.80
C GLY A 333 9.21 20.00 17.90
N VAL A 334 8.53 21.14 17.97
CA VAL A 334 7.32 21.42 17.18
C VAL A 334 7.39 22.80 16.54
N VAL A 335 7.13 22.89 15.24
CA VAL A 335 7.00 24.15 14.51
C VAL A 335 5.60 24.25 13.93
N LYS A 336 4.93 25.37 14.18
CA LYS A 336 3.64 25.72 13.57
C LYS A 336 3.81 26.86 12.57
N GLU A 337 3.24 26.70 11.38
CA GLU A 337 3.11 27.80 10.43
C GLU A 337 1.98 28.76 10.86
N LYS A 338 1.97 29.98 10.29
CA LYS A 338 1.15 31.10 10.78
C LYS A 338 -0.35 30.84 10.70
N GLU A 339 -0.77 30.05 9.72
CA GLU A 339 -2.16 29.69 9.49
C GLU A 339 -2.70 28.64 10.48
N VAL A 340 -1.84 27.99 11.28
CA VAL A 340 -2.27 27.05 12.32
C VAL A 340 -2.66 27.83 13.58
N SER A 341 -3.94 28.19 13.67
CA SER A 341 -4.51 29.04 14.72
C SER A 341 -4.60 28.35 16.09
N GLU A 342 -4.82 27.04 16.13
CA GLU A 342 -4.97 26.30 17.39
C GLU A 342 -3.64 26.05 18.11
N THR A 343 -3.71 25.94 19.43
CA THR A 343 -2.58 25.54 20.29
C THR A 343 -2.40 24.03 20.25
N VAL A 344 -1.14 23.59 20.30
CA VAL A 344 -0.81 22.17 20.48
C VAL A 344 -0.98 21.82 21.95
N ASN A 345 -1.80 20.80 22.25
CA ASN A 345 -2.02 20.32 23.60
C ASN A 345 -0.89 19.39 24.02
N VAL A 346 -0.11 19.78 25.03
CA VAL A 346 0.99 18.96 25.57
C VAL A 346 0.47 18.20 26.78
N ILE A 347 0.29 16.89 26.63
CA ILE A 347 -0.26 16.01 27.66
C ILE A 347 0.82 15.59 28.66
N SER A 348 2.04 15.30 28.19
CA SER A 348 3.19 14.90 29.03
C SER A 348 4.52 14.98 28.25
N GLY A 349 5.66 14.91 28.95
CA GLY A 349 7.01 14.95 28.36
C GLY A 349 7.60 16.36 28.25
N ASP A 350 8.66 16.51 27.44
CA ASP A 350 9.26 17.82 27.18
C ASP A 350 8.22 18.75 26.56
N LYS A 351 8.16 20.00 27.00
CA LYS A 351 7.10 20.97 26.65
C LYS A 351 7.12 21.47 25.19
N GLY A 352 7.73 20.71 24.27
CA GLY A 352 7.69 21.00 22.83
C GLY A 352 8.41 22.28 22.41
N GLN A 353 9.46 22.70 23.13
CA GLN A 353 10.26 23.90 22.80
C GLN A 353 10.88 23.82 21.40
#